data_AF-A0A0P1I7B6-F1
#
_entry.id   AF-A0A0P1I7B6-F1
#
_cell.length_a   1.000
_cell.length_b   1.000
_cell.length_c   1.000
_cell.angle_alpha   90.00
_cell.angle_beta   90.00
_cell.angle_gamma   90.00
#
_symmetry.space_group_name_H-M   'P 1'
#
loop_
_entity.id
_entity.type
_entity.pdbx_description
1 polymer ?
#
loop_
_entity_poly.entity_id
_entity_poly.type
_entity_poly.pdbx_seq_one_letter_code
_entity_poly.pdbx_strand_id
1 'polypeptide(L)'
;MSRYYQTTARIASGLAAFVTFLWLLWPSDEWRIEGEPTVAFLIAIGFWILTEFKHSEEVVFRASTPNDIRVAREMLCYLTGKMRTMLKDHDFHRGIESRYLYEIDYLLTEVELDLVYFQDRKIEPIFQDFCYSLKQFDNYLGVHSSPEEFNGRWLQSIKHPKHDDYNLPAKVQDEISETNRLASEAWATALPLIRIIRQRVPEAFDHPIQKGWVRTKDEATE
;
A
#
# COMPACT_ATOMS: atom_id res chain seq x y z
N MET A 1 -24.66 6.04 -1.60
CA MET A 1 -26.01 5.66 -1.12
C MET A 1 -25.84 4.91 0.18
N SER A 2 -26.67 5.14 1.20
CA SER A 2 -26.53 4.42 2.47
C SER A 2 -26.87 2.94 2.26
N ARG A 3 -26.11 2.02 2.89
CA ARG A 3 -26.31 0.56 2.79
C ARG A 3 -27.77 0.15 3.01
N TYR A 4 -28.46 0.86 3.91
CA TYR A 4 -29.88 0.63 4.21
C TYR A 4 -30.80 0.79 3.00
N TYR A 5 -30.61 1.84 2.18
CA TYR A 5 -31.43 2.06 0.98
C TYR A 5 -31.28 0.93 -0.05
N GLN A 6 -30.08 0.37 -0.17
CA GLN A 6 -29.78 -0.71 -1.10
C GLN A 6 -30.38 -2.04 -0.62
N THR A 7 -30.30 -2.34 0.68
CA THR A 7 -30.94 -3.52 1.27
C THR A 7 -32.46 -3.48 1.15
N THR A 8 -33.09 -2.32 1.38
CA THR A 8 -34.53 -2.16 1.19
C THR A 8 -34.95 -2.29 -0.27
N ALA A 9 -34.17 -1.78 -1.22
CA ALA A 9 -34.44 -1.93 -2.65
C ALA A 9 -34.38 -3.40 -3.09
N ARG A 10 -33.49 -4.21 -2.51
CA ARG A 10 -33.36 -5.66 -2.77
C ARG A 10 -34.52 -6.48 -2.21
N ILE A 11 -34.94 -6.18 -0.98
CA ILE A 11 -36.12 -6.82 -0.38
C ILE A 11 -37.37 -6.46 -1.21
N ALA A 12 -37.49 -5.19 -1.62
CA ALA A 12 -38.60 -4.74 -2.46
C ALA A 12 -38.60 -5.36 -3.87
N SER A 13 -37.45 -5.48 -4.52
CA SER A 13 -37.35 -6.11 -5.86
C SER A 13 -37.58 -7.62 -5.80
N GLY A 14 -37.07 -8.30 -4.77
CA GLY A 14 -37.36 -9.70 -4.52
C GLY A 14 -38.85 -9.94 -4.24
N LEU A 15 -39.47 -9.11 -3.40
CA LEU A 15 -40.92 -9.16 -3.15
C LEU A 15 -41.73 -8.88 -4.42
N ALA A 16 -41.31 -7.94 -5.26
CA ALA A 16 -41.96 -7.66 -6.54
C ALA A 16 -41.92 -8.89 -7.48
N ALA A 17 -40.77 -9.58 -7.57
CA ALA A 17 -40.65 -10.82 -8.33
C ALA A 17 -41.58 -11.92 -7.79
N PHE A 18 -41.66 -12.07 -6.46
CA PHE A 18 -42.60 -13.00 -5.82
C PHE A 18 -44.07 -12.65 -6.09
N VAL A 19 -44.45 -11.37 -6.04
CA VAL A 19 -45.82 -10.93 -6.34
C VAL A 19 -46.18 -11.19 -7.80
N THR A 20 -45.27 -10.92 -8.74
CA THR A 20 -45.50 -11.24 -10.16
C THR A 20 -45.59 -12.75 -10.41
N PHE A 21 -44.84 -13.57 -9.66
CA PHE A 21 -44.95 -15.03 -9.72
C PHE A 21 -46.29 -15.53 -9.17
N LEU A 22 -46.75 -14.98 -8.06
CA LEU A 22 -48.07 -15.28 -7.50
C LEU A 22 -49.20 -14.84 -8.42
N TRP A 23 -49.03 -13.76 -9.15
CA TRP A 23 -49.98 -13.32 -10.19
C TRP A 23 -49.99 -14.28 -11.38
N LEU A 24 -48.83 -14.76 -11.82
CA LEU A 24 -48.72 -15.78 -12.88
C LEU A 24 -49.38 -17.11 -12.47
N LEU A 25 -49.30 -17.48 -11.19
CA LEU A 25 -49.90 -18.69 -10.63
C LEU A 25 -51.34 -18.49 -10.13
N TRP A 26 -51.90 -17.29 -10.29
CA TRP A 26 -53.26 -17.01 -9.81
C TRP A 26 -54.24 -17.88 -10.60
N PRO A 27 -55.19 -18.55 -9.93
CA PRO A 27 -56.13 -19.42 -10.61
C PRO A 27 -57.00 -18.59 -11.56
N SER A 28 -56.75 -18.74 -12.86
CA SER A 28 -57.67 -18.36 -13.92
C SER A 28 -58.41 -19.63 -14.38
N ASP A 29 -59.68 -19.48 -14.75
CA ASP A 29 -60.55 -20.59 -15.15
C ASP A 29 -60.05 -21.34 -16.42
N GLU A 30 -59.02 -20.83 -17.08
CA GLU A 30 -58.35 -21.44 -18.22
C GLU A 30 -56.85 -21.59 -17.92
N TRP A 31 -56.28 -22.79 -18.10
CA TRP A 31 -54.83 -23.05 -18.00
C TRP A 31 -54.06 -22.41 -19.18
N ARG A 32 -54.19 -21.09 -19.34
CA ARG A 32 -53.49 -20.29 -20.34
C ARG A 32 -52.51 -19.38 -19.63
N ILE A 33 -51.25 -19.50 -20.04
CA ILE A 33 -50.20 -18.59 -19.60
C ILE A 33 -50.52 -17.22 -20.21
N GLU A 34 -50.93 -16.28 -19.37
CA GLU A 34 -51.17 -14.90 -19.80
C GLU A 34 -49.83 -14.22 -20.12
N GLY A 35 -49.82 -13.45 -21.22
CA GLY A 35 -48.60 -12.78 -21.70
C GLY A 35 -48.12 -11.67 -20.75
N GLU A 36 -49.04 -10.91 -20.15
CA GLU A 36 -48.70 -9.77 -19.30
C GLU A 36 -48.02 -10.18 -17.98
N PRO A 37 -48.51 -11.17 -17.20
CA PRO A 37 -47.84 -11.63 -15.98
C PRO A 37 -46.48 -12.25 -16.26
N THR A 38 -46.32 -12.93 -17.40
CA THR A 38 -45.06 -13.57 -17.80
C THR A 38 -43.98 -12.52 -18.08
N VAL A 39 -44.31 -11.46 -18.81
CA VAL A 39 -43.37 -10.36 -19.09
C VAL A 39 -43.01 -9.62 -17.80
N ALA A 40 -43.98 -9.36 -16.92
CA ALA A 40 -43.75 -8.71 -15.64
C ALA A 40 -42.79 -9.52 -14.76
N PHE A 41 -42.97 -10.83 -14.69
CA PHE A 41 -42.10 -11.74 -13.94
C PHE A 41 -40.67 -11.79 -14.50
N LEU A 42 -40.51 -11.88 -15.83
CA LEU A 42 -39.19 -11.91 -16.47
C LEU A 42 -38.41 -10.60 -16.24
N ILE A 43 -39.08 -9.45 -16.32
CA ILE A 43 -38.47 -8.15 -16.01
C ILE A 43 -38.07 -8.08 -14.53
N ALA A 44 -38.94 -8.52 -13.62
CA ALA A 44 -38.66 -8.51 -12.19
C ALA A 44 -37.48 -9.43 -11.81
N ILE A 45 -37.40 -10.63 -12.39
CA ILE A 45 -36.26 -11.53 -12.23
C ILE A 45 -34.99 -10.92 -12.83
N GLY A 46 -35.05 -10.38 -14.05
CA GLY A 46 -33.89 -9.77 -14.69
C GLY A 46 -33.32 -8.62 -13.84
N PHE A 47 -34.19 -7.78 -13.29
CA PHE A 47 -33.79 -6.70 -12.39
C PHE A 47 -33.21 -7.24 -11.08
N TRP A 48 -33.83 -8.27 -10.48
CA TRP A 48 -33.32 -8.89 -9.25
C TRP A 48 -31.93 -9.52 -9.44
N ILE A 49 -31.72 -10.26 -10.54
CA ILE A 49 -30.42 -10.85 -10.90
C ILE A 49 -29.35 -9.77 -11.09
N LEU A 50 -29.68 -8.67 -11.80
CA LEU A 50 -28.74 -7.56 -11.99
C LEU A 50 -28.39 -6.86 -10.66
N THR A 51 -29.34 -6.77 -9.73
CA THR A 51 -29.05 -6.24 -8.39
C THR A 51 -28.14 -7.15 -7.56
N GLU A 52 -28.13 -8.46 -7.81
CA GLU A 52 -27.21 -9.40 -7.14
C GLU A 52 -25.78 -9.34 -7.71
N PHE A 53 -25.64 -9.36 -9.04
CA PHE A 53 -24.31 -9.35 -9.67
C PHE A 53 -23.51 -8.09 -9.33
N LYS A 54 -24.17 -6.94 -9.25
CA LYS A 54 -23.52 -5.67 -8.88
C LYS A 54 -22.93 -5.68 -7.46
N HIS A 55 -23.49 -6.47 -6.54
CA HIS A 55 -22.98 -6.56 -5.17
C HIS A 55 -21.89 -7.62 -5.02
N SER A 56 -21.90 -8.68 -5.85
CA SER A 56 -20.79 -9.64 -5.92
C SER A 56 -19.44 -8.99 -6.27
N GLU A 57 -19.46 -7.87 -7.01
CA GLU A 57 -18.25 -7.11 -7.33
C GLU A 57 -17.86 -6.10 -6.23
N GLU A 58 -18.79 -5.70 -5.35
CA GLU A 58 -18.56 -4.71 -4.28
C GLU A 58 -18.10 -5.35 -2.95
N VAL A 59 -18.23 -6.68 -2.79
CA VAL A 59 -17.69 -7.39 -1.63
C VAL A 59 -16.22 -7.74 -1.88
N VAL A 60 -15.35 -6.74 -1.75
CA VAL A 60 -13.95 -7.02 -1.40
C VAL A 60 -14.00 -7.62 0.00
N PHE A 61 -13.75 -8.92 0.15
CA PHE A 61 -13.65 -9.57 1.46
C PHE A 61 -12.58 -8.84 2.27
N ARG A 62 -13.03 -7.97 3.18
CA ARG A 62 -12.17 -7.23 4.12
C ARG A 62 -11.84 -8.14 5.29
N ALA A 63 -10.75 -8.89 5.16
CA ALA A 63 -10.31 -9.87 6.15
C ALA A 63 -8.79 -9.86 6.35
N SER A 64 -8.13 -8.73 6.04
CA SER A 64 -6.70 -8.56 6.34
C SER A 64 -6.46 -8.69 7.84
N THR A 65 -5.36 -9.33 8.24
CA THR A 65 -5.07 -9.50 9.66
C THR A 65 -4.69 -8.15 10.30
N PRO A 66 -4.92 -7.95 11.61
CA PRO A 66 -4.51 -6.71 12.27
C PRO A 66 -3.02 -6.40 12.10
N ASN A 67 -2.18 -7.44 12.03
CA ASN A 67 -0.76 -7.30 11.78
C ASN A 67 -0.47 -6.82 10.35
N ASP A 68 -1.10 -7.41 9.32
CA ASP A 68 -0.93 -6.96 7.94
C ASP A 68 -1.35 -5.50 7.77
N ILE A 69 -2.42 -5.08 8.43
CA ILE A 69 -2.89 -3.70 8.43
C ILE A 69 -1.85 -2.78 9.08
N ARG A 70 -1.30 -3.17 10.23
CA ARG A 70 -0.24 -2.43 10.93
C ARG A 70 1.00 -2.26 10.04
N VAL A 71 1.56 -3.37 9.55
CA VAL A 71 2.78 -3.37 8.74
C VAL A 71 2.56 -2.62 7.42
N ALA A 72 1.41 -2.81 6.76
CA ALA A 72 1.05 -2.03 5.57
C ALA A 72 1.06 -0.53 5.85
N ARG A 73 0.49 -0.09 6.97
CA ARG A 73 0.46 1.33 7.35
C ARG A 73 1.85 1.87 7.65
N GLU A 74 2.69 1.10 8.35
CA GLU A 74 4.10 1.46 8.61
C GLU A 74 4.86 1.61 7.29
N MET A 75 4.73 0.66 6.37
CA MET A 75 5.38 0.72 5.06
C MET A 75 4.90 1.91 4.24
N LEU A 76 3.60 2.20 4.25
CA LEU A 76 3.06 3.38 3.59
C LEU A 76 3.56 4.68 4.23
N CYS A 77 3.76 4.71 5.56
CA CYS A 77 4.35 5.85 6.26
C CYS A 77 5.78 6.12 5.75
N TYR A 78 6.63 5.08 5.72
CA TYR A 78 7.99 5.17 5.20
C TYR A 78 8.01 5.61 3.72
N LEU A 79 7.28 4.90 2.86
CA LEU A 79 7.33 5.07 1.41
C LEU A 79 6.60 6.32 0.90
N THR A 80 5.80 6.99 1.72
CA THR A 80 5.20 8.30 1.39
C THR A 80 5.89 9.48 2.07
N GLY A 81 6.76 9.21 3.05
CA GLY A 81 7.47 10.20 3.85
C GLY A 81 8.94 10.32 3.49
N LYS A 82 9.77 10.34 4.52
CA LYS A 82 11.20 10.67 4.45
C LYS A 82 12.05 9.60 3.76
N MET A 83 11.66 8.32 3.84
CA MET A 83 12.39 7.25 3.16
C MET A 83 12.28 7.37 1.63
N ARG A 84 11.15 7.85 1.09
CA ARG A 84 11.07 8.21 -0.32
C ARG A 84 12.07 9.30 -0.68
N THR A 85 12.18 10.35 0.14
CA THR A 85 13.11 11.45 -0.12
C THR A 85 14.53 10.91 -0.27
N MET A 86 14.95 10.01 0.62
CA MET A 86 16.25 9.37 0.57
C MET A 86 16.44 8.43 -0.63
N LEU A 87 15.50 7.51 -0.88
CA LEU A 87 15.70 6.45 -1.87
C LEU A 87 15.49 6.93 -3.31
N LYS A 88 14.64 7.94 -3.52
CA LYS A 88 14.21 8.38 -4.84
C LYS A 88 14.68 9.79 -5.19
N ASP A 89 14.54 10.71 -4.25
CA ASP A 89 14.63 12.14 -4.54
C ASP A 89 16.00 12.75 -4.11
N HIS A 90 16.85 11.98 -3.41
CA HIS A 90 18.14 12.41 -2.89
C HIS A 90 19.29 11.96 -3.79
N ASP A 91 20.27 12.85 -3.92
CA ASP A 91 21.54 12.56 -4.58
C ASP A 91 22.64 12.46 -3.51
N PHE A 92 23.27 11.29 -3.41
CA PHE A 92 24.30 11.00 -2.42
C PHE A 92 25.64 11.72 -2.69
N HIS A 93 25.72 12.57 -3.73
CA HIS A 93 26.70 13.65 -3.77
C HIS A 93 26.61 14.57 -2.55
N ARG A 94 25.43 14.68 -1.94
CA ARG A 94 25.18 15.43 -0.69
C ARG A 94 25.03 14.46 0.47
N GLY A 95 25.55 14.87 1.63
CA GLY A 95 25.31 14.15 2.87
C GLY A 95 23.82 14.08 3.21
N ILE A 96 23.40 12.98 3.81
CA ILE A 96 22.04 12.78 4.33
C ILE A 96 22.08 12.81 5.85
N GLU A 97 21.02 13.23 6.53
CA GLU A 97 20.99 13.17 7.99
C GLU A 97 21.13 11.71 8.46
N SER A 98 22.06 11.42 9.38
CA SER A 98 22.34 10.05 9.84
C SER A 98 21.11 9.34 10.41
N ARG A 99 20.12 10.11 10.85
CA ARG A 99 18.82 9.62 11.33
C ARG A 99 18.07 8.74 10.33
N TYR A 100 18.21 8.99 9.04
CA TYR A 100 17.56 8.18 8.01
C TYR A 100 18.08 6.74 8.04
N LEU A 101 19.36 6.54 8.38
CA LEU A 101 19.98 5.23 8.45
C LEU A 101 19.57 4.48 9.71
N TYR A 102 19.44 5.16 10.85
CA TYR A 102 18.90 4.52 12.05
C TYR A 102 17.50 3.95 11.81
N GLU A 103 16.65 4.66 11.06
CA GLU A 103 15.31 4.16 10.72
C GLU A 103 15.32 2.93 9.82
N ILE A 104 16.24 2.87 8.85
CA ILE A 104 16.44 1.68 8.02
C ILE A 104 16.94 0.52 8.88
N ASP A 105 17.99 0.76 9.66
CA ASP A 105 18.61 -0.25 10.52
C ASP A 105 17.60 -0.85 11.51
N TYR A 106 16.75 -0.02 12.14
CA TYR A 106 15.68 -0.52 12.99
C TYR A 106 14.67 -1.36 12.22
N LEU A 107 14.24 -0.93 11.02
CA LEU A 107 13.31 -1.71 10.21
C LEU A 107 13.92 -3.06 9.82
N LEU A 108 15.15 -3.06 9.32
CA LEU A 108 15.85 -4.27 8.89
C LEU A 108 16.09 -5.23 10.06
N THR A 109 16.51 -4.70 11.22
CA THR A 109 16.68 -5.49 12.45
C THR A 109 15.35 -6.12 12.89
N GLU A 110 14.24 -5.38 12.86
CA GLU A 110 12.94 -5.94 13.23
C GLU A 110 12.42 -6.98 12.25
N VAL A 111 12.76 -6.87 10.97
CA VAL A 111 12.49 -7.91 9.96
C VAL A 111 13.34 -9.16 10.23
N GLU A 112 14.63 -8.99 10.54
CA GLU A 112 15.53 -10.10 10.88
C GLU A 112 15.14 -10.84 12.17
N LEU A 113 14.52 -10.13 13.11
CA LEU A 113 13.99 -10.67 14.36
C LEU A 113 12.56 -11.24 14.22
N ASP A 114 12.01 -11.30 13.00
CA ASP A 114 10.62 -11.73 12.71
C ASP A 114 9.55 -10.93 13.48
N LEU A 115 9.84 -9.67 13.86
CA LEU A 115 8.89 -8.76 14.53
C LEU A 115 8.01 -8.02 13.53
N VAL A 116 8.49 -7.84 12.29
CA VAL A 116 7.80 -7.19 11.19
C VAL A 116 7.77 -8.11 9.98
N TYR A 117 6.57 -8.62 9.69
CA TYR A 117 6.31 -9.49 8.54
C TYR A 117 4.84 -9.41 8.14
N PHE A 118 4.51 -9.75 6.90
CA PHE A 118 3.15 -9.97 6.42
C PHE A 118 2.75 -11.44 6.59
N GLN A 119 1.52 -11.67 7.05
CA GLN A 119 0.89 -12.98 7.08
C GLN A 119 0.32 -13.38 5.71
N ASP A 120 0.00 -12.39 4.86
CA ASP A 120 -0.41 -12.65 3.47
C ASP A 120 0.78 -13.17 2.64
N ARG A 121 0.71 -14.46 2.26
CA ARG A 121 1.73 -15.18 1.48
C ARG A 121 2.06 -14.57 0.12
N LYS A 122 1.25 -13.65 -0.40
CA LYS A 122 1.50 -12.95 -1.67
C LYS A 122 2.15 -11.59 -1.47
N ILE A 123 1.97 -10.96 -0.32
CA ILE A 123 2.64 -9.70 0.02
C ILE A 123 4.04 -9.99 0.54
N GLU A 124 4.18 -11.01 1.39
CA GLU A 124 5.42 -11.30 2.11
C GLU A 124 6.65 -11.47 1.22
N PRO A 125 6.63 -12.24 0.11
CA PRO A 125 7.80 -12.35 -0.76
C PRO A 125 8.22 -11.00 -1.36
N ILE A 126 7.25 -10.14 -1.71
CA ILE A 126 7.51 -8.81 -2.28
C ILE A 126 8.07 -7.87 -1.21
N PHE A 127 7.59 -8.00 0.03
CA PHE A 127 8.13 -7.27 1.17
C PHE A 127 9.59 -7.67 1.45
N GLN A 128 9.90 -8.96 1.39
CA GLN A 128 11.26 -9.47 1.57
C GLN A 128 12.20 -9.03 0.44
N ASP A 129 11.73 -9.01 -0.82
CA ASP A 129 12.51 -8.46 -1.95
C ASP A 129 12.87 -6.99 -1.72
N PHE A 130 11.92 -6.18 -1.22
CA PHE A 130 12.18 -4.80 -0.84
C PHE A 130 13.20 -4.70 0.30
N CYS A 131 13.04 -5.47 1.38
CA CYS A 131 13.97 -5.46 2.52
C CYS A 131 15.37 -5.90 2.11
N TYR A 132 15.48 -6.86 1.18
CA TYR A 132 16.75 -7.29 0.62
C TYR A 132 17.45 -6.14 -0.13
N SER A 133 16.76 -5.46 -1.05
CA SER A 133 17.33 -4.31 -1.77
C SER A 133 17.71 -3.18 -0.82
N LEU A 134 16.86 -2.90 0.18
CA LEU A 134 17.12 -1.88 1.19
C LEU A 134 18.37 -2.21 2.02
N LYS A 135 18.56 -3.48 2.39
CA LYS A 135 19.76 -3.95 3.09
C LYS A 135 21.03 -3.85 2.24
N GLN A 136 20.95 -4.10 0.93
CA GLN A 136 22.11 -3.89 0.04
C GLN A 136 22.53 -2.43 0.02
N PHE A 137 21.54 -1.52 -0.10
CA PHE A 137 21.78 -0.08 -0.03
C PHE A 137 22.40 0.33 1.32
N ASP A 138 21.80 -0.09 2.44
CA ASP A 138 22.23 0.28 3.79
C ASP A 138 23.65 -0.20 4.09
N ASN A 139 23.96 -1.46 3.78
CA ASN A 139 25.30 -2.02 3.95
C ASN A 139 26.35 -1.29 3.11
N TYR A 140 26.03 -1.01 1.84
CA TYR A 140 26.97 -0.31 0.96
C TYR A 140 27.24 1.11 1.49
N LEU A 141 26.18 1.83 1.84
CA LEU A 141 26.33 3.17 2.40
C LEU A 141 27.09 3.15 3.72
N GLY A 142 26.81 2.20 4.62
CA GLY A 142 27.51 2.07 5.91
C GLY A 142 29.01 1.80 5.77
N VAL A 143 29.45 1.11 4.71
CA VAL A 143 30.87 0.87 4.43
C VAL A 143 31.57 2.07 3.79
N HIS A 144 30.87 2.78 2.90
CA HIS A 144 31.46 3.83 2.07
C HIS A 144 31.19 5.25 2.55
N SER A 145 30.55 5.43 3.71
CA SER A 145 30.27 6.75 4.26
C SER A 145 30.70 6.90 5.70
N SER A 146 30.93 8.15 6.10
CA SER A 146 31.23 8.51 7.48
C SER A 146 30.28 9.60 7.97
N PRO A 147 29.92 9.59 9.27
CA PRO A 147 29.21 10.70 9.88
C PRO A 147 30.13 11.91 10.01
N GLU A 148 29.67 13.05 9.54
CA GLU A 148 30.39 14.31 9.58
C GLU A 148 29.48 15.46 10.01
N GLU A 149 30.03 16.37 10.82
CA GLU A 149 29.31 17.56 11.24
C GLU A 149 29.36 18.65 10.15
N PHE A 150 28.20 19.06 9.66
CA PHE A 150 28.04 20.15 8.72
C PHE A 150 26.91 21.08 9.17
N ASN A 151 27.24 22.36 9.40
CA ASN A 151 26.30 23.37 9.91
C ASN A 151 25.53 22.94 11.18
N GLY A 152 26.22 22.30 12.14
CA GLY A 152 25.64 21.84 13.40
C GLY A 152 24.74 20.60 13.27
N ARG A 153 24.75 19.92 12.11
CA ARG A 153 24.04 18.65 11.89
C ARG A 153 25.01 17.55 11.53
N TRP A 154 24.79 16.36 12.09
CA TRP A 154 25.49 15.14 11.69
C TRP A 154 24.89 14.59 10.42
N LEU A 155 25.69 14.61 9.35
CA LEU A 155 25.34 14.06 8.06
C LEU A 155 26.17 12.81 7.80
N GLN A 156 25.54 11.75 7.33
CA GLN A 156 26.23 10.64 6.71
C GLN A 156 26.60 11.01 5.28
N SER A 157 27.88 10.97 4.94
CA SER A 157 28.37 11.35 3.61
C SER A 157 29.52 10.48 3.12
N ILE A 158 29.51 10.16 1.82
CA ILE A 158 30.60 9.44 1.13
C ILE A 158 31.81 10.34 0.92
N LYS A 159 31.55 11.64 0.74
CA LYS A 159 32.57 12.69 0.67
C LYS A 159 32.31 13.74 1.73
N HIS A 160 33.36 14.39 2.22
CA HIS A 160 33.17 15.46 3.17
C HIS A 160 32.36 16.61 2.53
N PRO A 161 31.25 17.11 3.15
CA PRO A 161 30.35 18.10 2.56
C PRO A 161 30.98 19.43 2.14
N LYS A 162 32.22 19.71 2.57
CA LYS A 162 32.98 20.91 2.20
C LYS A 162 33.82 20.74 0.92
N HIS A 163 33.91 19.53 0.36
CA HIS A 163 34.64 19.29 -0.88
C HIS A 163 33.87 19.79 -2.09
N ASP A 164 34.59 20.47 -2.97
CA ASP A 164 34.09 21.00 -4.23
C ASP A 164 33.55 19.87 -5.14
N ASP A 165 32.39 20.10 -5.74
CA ASP A 165 31.69 19.11 -6.58
C ASP A 165 32.42 18.87 -7.91
N TYR A 166 33.27 19.81 -8.33
CA TYR A 166 33.84 19.83 -9.68
C TYR A 166 35.05 18.91 -9.90
N ASN A 167 35.66 18.34 -8.84
CA ASN A 167 36.89 17.57 -8.99
C ASN A 167 37.04 16.42 -7.98
N LEU A 168 36.00 15.59 -7.87
CA LEU A 168 36.04 14.41 -7.02
C LEU A 168 36.95 13.33 -7.61
N PRO A 169 37.75 12.61 -6.80
CA PRO A 169 38.47 11.43 -7.25
C PRO A 169 37.51 10.41 -7.89
N ALA A 170 37.93 9.75 -8.98
CA ALA A 170 37.10 8.78 -9.70
C ALA A 170 36.47 7.73 -8.76
N LYS A 171 37.25 7.21 -7.80
CA LYS A 171 36.76 6.28 -6.78
C LYS A 171 35.54 6.80 -6.01
N VAL A 172 35.55 8.07 -5.60
CA VAL A 172 34.45 8.69 -4.84
C VAL A 172 33.24 8.90 -5.74
N GLN A 173 33.45 9.24 -7.02
CA GLN A 173 32.36 9.34 -7.99
C GLN A 173 31.68 7.98 -8.23
N ASP A 174 32.48 6.92 -8.32
CA ASP A 174 31.99 5.55 -8.47
C ASP A 174 31.18 5.11 -7.23
N GLU A 175 31.67 5.39 -6.02
CA GLU A 175 30.98 5.08 -4.76
C GLU A 175 29.63 5.83 -4.63
N ILE A 176 29.59 7.11 -5.03
CA ILE A 176 28.35 7.90 -5.05
C ILE A 176 27.38 7.34 -6.09
N SER A 177 27.87 7.04 -7.30
CA SER A 177 27.05 6.50 -8.39
C SER A 177 26.43 5.15 -8.00
N GLU A 178 27.21 4.27 -7.37
CA GLU A 178 26.74 2.97 -6.90
C GLU A 178 25.73 3.11 -5.76
N THR A 179 25.96 4.03 -4.82
CA THR A 179 24.99 4.33 -3.75
C THR A 179 23.66 4.83 -4.32
N ASN A 180 23.71 5.78 -5.27
CA ASN A 180 22.53 6.29 -5.99
C ASN A 180 21.80 5.16 -6.75
N ARG A 181 22.56 4.24 -7.38
CA ARG A 181 22.02 3.07 -8.09
C ARG A 181 21.27 2.14 -7.13
N LEU A 182 21.88 1.78 -6.00
CA LEU A 182 21.29 0.90 -4.98
C LEU A 182 20.06 1.54 -4.32
N ALA A 183 20.09 2.84 -4.03
CA ALA A 183 18.94 3.57 -3.52
C ALA A 183 17.76 3.52 -4.51
N SER A 184 18.05 3.77 -5.79
CA SER A 184 17.06 3.71 -6.87
C SER A 184 16.48 2.30 -7.06
N GLU A 185 17.32 1.27 -6.90
CA GLU A 185 16.91 -0.14 -6.97
C GLU A 185 15.98 -0.50 -5.80
N ALA A 186 16.32 -0.10 -4.57
CA ALA A 186 15.45 -0.28 -3.41
C ALA A 186 14.11 0.47 -3.55
N TRP A 187 14.12 1.67 -4.15
CA TRP A 187 12.88 2.36 -4.46
C TRP A 187 12.05 1.62 -5.53
N ALA A 188 12.70 1.06 -6.55
CA ALA A 188 12.01 0.31 -7.61
C ALA A 188 11.31 -0.94 -7.06
N THR A 189 11.93 -1.66 -6.11
CA THR A 189 11.31 -2.83 -5.46
C THR A 189 10.20 -2.46 -4.48
N ALA A 190 10.21 -1.24 -3.94
CA ALA A 190 9.10 -0.73 -3.12
C ALA A 190 7.80 -0.47 -3.93
N LEU A 191 7.88 -0.18 -5.23
CA LEU A 191 6.70 0.14 -6.04
C LEU A 191 5.72 -1.05 -6.18
N PRO A 192 6.16 -2.28 -6.51
CA PRO A 192 5.32 -3.48 -6.41
C PRO A 192 4.70 -3.68 -5.04
N LEU A 193 5.45 -3.43 -3.96
CA LEU A 193 4.96 -3.56 -2.58
C LEU A 193 3.79 -2.61 -2.31
N ILE A 194 3.91 -1.32 -2.66
CA ILE A 194 2.81 -0.35 -2.51
C ILE A 194 1.58 -0.79 -3.30
N ARG A 195 1.77 -1.29 -4.52
CA ARG A 195 0.68 -1.74 -5.38
C ARG A 195 -0.05 -2.94 -4.79
N ILE A 196 0.67 -3.95 -4.29
CA ILE A 196 0.05 -5.15 -3.73
C ILE A 196 -0.64 -4.84 -2.39
N ILE A 197 -0.06 -3.98 -1.55
CA ILE A 197 -0.69 -3.50 -0.31
C ILE A 197 -2.04 -2.83 -0.62
N ARG A 198 -2.11 -1.94 -1.62
CA ARG A 198 -3.38 -1.31 -2.03
C ARG A 198 -4.43 -2.31 -2.49
N GLN A 199 -4.02 -3.41 -3.11
CA GLN A 199 -4.93 -4.41 -3.65
C GLN A 199 -5.43 -5.38 -2.57
N ARG A 200 -4.55 -5.78 -1.65
CA ARG A 200 -4.82 -6.86 -0.70
C ARG A 200 -5.14 -6.39 0.71
N VAL A 201 -4.65 -5.22 1.11
CA VAL A 201 -4.87 -4.61 2.42
C VAL A 201 -5.48 -3.21 2.25
N PRO A 202 -6.66 -3.09 1.60
CA PRO A 202 -7.31 -1.79 1.42
C PRO A 202 -7.64 -1.11 2.76
N GLU A 203 -7.82 -1.87 3.85
CA GLU A 203 -8.10 -1.36 5.19
C GLU A 203 -6.97 -0.50 5.74
N ALA A 204 -5.74 -0.65 5.24
CA ALA A 204 -4.63 0.23 5.60
C ALA A 204 -4.92 1.70 5.24
N PHE A 205 -5.82 1.96 4.29
CA PHE A 205 -6.19 3.30 3.82
C PHE A 205 -7.48 3.86 4.44
N ASP A 206 -8.16 3.11 5.33
CA ASP A 206 -9.40 3.57 5.98
C ASP A 206 -9.16 4.82 6.85
N HIS A 207 -7.94 5.00 7.35
CA HIS A 207 -7.49 6.20 8.05
C HIS A 207 -6.34 6.89 7.31
N PRO A 208 -6.20 8.23 7.40
CA PRO A 208 -5.07 8.94 6.85
C PRO A 208 -3.74 8.28 7.25
N ILE A 209 -2.87 8.11 6.25
CA ILE A 209 -1.51 7.62 6.46
C ILE A 209 -0.72 8.77 7.08
N GLN A 210 -0.14 8.51 8.26
CA GLN A 210 0.77 9.46 8.88
C GLN A 210 2.01 9.60 8.00
N LYS A 211 2.53 10.82 7.86
CA LYS A 211 3.78 11.07 7.15
C LYS A 211 4.86 11.30 8.19
N GLY A 212 5.91 10.49 8.19
CA GLY A 212 7.02 10.66 9.11
C GLY A 212 7.77 9.36 9.36
N TRP A 213 8.59 9.40 10.40
CA TRP A 213 9.29 8.24 10.92
C TRP A 213 8.41 7.46 11.90
N VAL A 214 8.52 6.13 11.87
CA VAL A 214 7.72 5.28 12.76
C VAL A 214 8.37 5.19 14.15
N ARG A 215 9.71 5.16 14.23
CA ARG A 215 10.43 4.81 15.46
C ARG A 215 11.07 6.02 16.13
N THR A 216 11.74 6.85 15.35
CA THR A 216 12.32 8.12 15.78
C THR A 216 11.24 9.18 15.62
N LYS A 217 10.66 9.67 16.71
CA LYS A 217 9.68 10.78 16.64
C LYS A 217 10.35 12.03 16.11
N ASP A 218 9.80 12.67 15.08
CA ASP A 218 10.26 14.00 14.68
C ASP A 218 10.27 14.86 15.94
N GLU A 219 11.44 15.39 16.31
CA GLU A 219 11.48 16.38 17.38
C GLU A 219 10.58 17.51 16.89
N ALA A 220 9.58 17.87 17.69
CA ALA A 220 8.75 19.02 17.39
C ALA A 220 9.70 20.19 17.16
N THR A 221 9.78 20.66 15.91
CA THR A 221 10.41 21.92 15.61
C THR A 221 9.59 22.98 16.36
N GLU A 222 10.10 23.39 17.53
CA GLU A 222 9.78 24.69 18.13
C GLU A 222 10.26 25.83 17.22
#